data_AF-A0AAJ6JEN1-F1
#
_entry.id   AF-A0AAJ6JEN1-F1
#
_cell.length_a   1.000
_cell.length_b   1.000
_cell.length_c   1.000
_cell.angle_alpha   90.00
_cell.angle_beta   90.00
_cell.angle_gamma   90.00
#
_symmetry.space_group_name_H-M   'P 1'
#
loop_
_entity.id
_entity.type
_entity.pdbx_description
1 polymer ?
#
loop_
_entity_poly.entity_id
_entity_poly.type
_entity_poly.pdbx_seq_one_letter_code
_entity_poly.pdbx_strand_id
1 'polypeptide(L)'
;MTYPVMTNPDGTPRRDFDEADFAQMSDDEREAFVVFLQERVAEDEAVAALDAATKDLHASVRERNAAEQALNEAYPPQTALEARLAAIAAYDAVRLGKELPKPKPPTKKQLAAKERAEQAESDWRRKLSTKQRAEEALREVRRNLKAAFLRCVTPVSADEARREHLRLSSEHKAAGNVVKPTPEAPLSPIDRALRGAGRQTSIEYGTKRPRYA
;
A
#
# COMPACT_ATOMS: atom_id res chain seq x y z
N MET A 1 2.21 -16.47 7.65
CA MET A 1 1.76 -16.37 6.25
C MET A 1 2.60 -17.34 5.44
N THR A 2 1.99 -18.32 4.79
CA THR A 2 2.65 -19.23 3.86
C THR A 2 2.82 -18.49 2.52
N TYR A 3 4.07 -18.27 2.13
CA TYR A 3 4.44 -17.60 0.87
C TYR A 3 4.09 -18.50 -0.33
N PRO A 4 3.98 -17.96 -1.56
CA PRO A 4 3.69 -18.80 -2.70
C PRO A 4 4.90 -19.70 -2.86
N VAL A 5 4.70 -20.99 -2.66
CA VAL A 5 5.67 -21.93 -3.18
C VAL A 5 5.32 -22.00 -4.66
N MET A 6 6.16 -21.40 -5.51
CA MET A 6 5.94 -21.49 -6.95
C MET A 6 5.85 -22.96 -7.29
N THR A 7 4.75 -23.42 -7.86
CA THR A 7 4.64 -24.84 -8.17
C THR A 7 5.31 -25.11 -9.50
N ASN A 8 6.16 -26.13 -9.57
CA ASN A 8 6.59 -26.69 -10.85
C ASN A 8 5.34 -27.06 -11.71
N PRO A 9 5.50 -27.28 -13.03
CA PRO A 9 4.41 -27.75 -13.89
C PRO A 9 3.74 -29.05 -13.41
N ASP A 10 4.43 -29.82 -12.54
CA ASP A 10 3.94 -31.03 -11.89
C ASP A 10 3.16 -30.79 -10.57
N GLY A 11 2.98 -29.53 -10.17
CA GLY A 11 2.27 -29.14 -8.95
C GLY A 11 3.13 -29.19 -7.67
N THR A 12 4.42 -29.48 -7.74
CA THR A 12 5.28 -29.55 -6.54
C THR A 12 5.74 -28.18 -6.06
N PRO A 13 5.80 -27.92 -4.74
CA PRO A 13 6.26 -26.65 -4.20
C PRO A 13 7.76 -26.39 -4.52
N ARG A 14 8.11 -25.47 -5.43
CA ARG A 14 9.49 -24.95 -5.63
C ARG A 14 9.97 -24.20 -4.40
N ARG A 15 10.86 -24.84 -3.65
CA ARG A 15 11.55 -24.24 -2.51
C ARG A 15 12.73 -23.36 -2.92
N ASP A 16 13.30 -23.60 -4.09
CA ASP A 16 14.51 -22.93 -4.56
C ASP A 16 14.22 -22.37 -5.95
N PHE A 17 13.89 -21.07 -6.02
CA PHE A 17 13.77 -20.38 -7.30
C PHE A 17 15.17 -20.03 -7.77
N ASP A 18 15.63 -20.66 -8.85
CA ASP A 18 16.98 -20.49 -9.37
C ASP A 18 17.04 -19.65 -10.66
N GLU A 19 18.25 -19.36 -11.14
CA GLU A 19 18.48 -18.54 -12.33
C GLU A 19 17.98 -19.23 -13.61
N ALA A 20 17.90 -20.56 -13.62
CA ALA A 20 17.38 -21.36 -14.73
C ALA A 20 15.86 -21.26 -14.83
N ASP A 21 15.18 -21.16 -13.69
CA ASP A 21 13.74 -20.94 -13.60
C ASP A 21 13.32 -19.57 -14.14
N PHE A 22 14.10 -18.53 -13.84
CA PHE A 22 13.87 -17.18 -14.37
C PHE A 22 14.09 -17.11 -15.90
N ALA A 23 15.04 -17.88 -16.43
CA ALA A 23 15.29 -17.94 -17.87
C ALA A 23 14.13 -18.61 -18.66
N GLN A 24 13.39 -19.52 -18.01
CA GLN A 24 12.25 -20.24 -18.60
C GLN A 24 10.93 -19.46 -18.57
N MET A 25 10.86 -18.38 -17.78
CA MET A 25 9.69 -17.50 -17.74
C MET A 25 9.50 -16.74 -19.05
N SER A 26 8.26 -16.49 -19.42
CA SER A 26 7.92 -15.50 -20.44
C SER A 26 8.33 -14.10 -20.00
N ASP A 27 8.46 -13.17 -20.95
CA ASP A 27 8.79 -11.77 -20.64
C ASP A 27 7.77 -11.16 -19.67
N ASP A 28 6.48 -11.42 -19.88
CA ASP A 28 5.39 -10.94 -19.01
C ASP A 28 5.49 -11.51 -17.58
N GLU A 29 5.84 -12.80 -17.45
CA GLU A 29 6.02 -13.44 -16.14
C GLU A 29 7.26 -12.90 -15.43
N ARG A 30 8.38 -12.68 -16.15
CA ARG A 30 9.58 -12.06 -15.59
C ARG A 30 9.30 -10.65 -15.09
N GLU A 31 8.60 -9.84 -15.88
CA GLU A 31 8.23 -8.49 -15.48
C GLU A 31 7.35 -8.50 -14.22
N ALA A 32 6.33 -9.37 -14.16
CA ALA A 32 5.49 -9.51 -12.98
C ALA A 32 6.30 -9.93 -11.74
N PHE A 33 7.25 -10.85 -11.90
CA PHE A 33 8.11 -11.32 -10.82
C PHE A 33 9.08 -10.25 -10.32
N VAL A 34 9.67 -9.46 -11.21
CA VAL A 34 10.53 -8.31 -10.85
C VAL A 34 9.72 -7.28 -10.05
N VAL A 35 8.50 -6.96 -10.48
CA VAL A 35 7.60 -6.06 -9.75
C VAL A 35 7.29 -6.62 -8.35
N PHE A 36 7.02 -7.92 -8.23
CA PHE A 36 6.80 -8.55 -6.93
C PHE A 36 8.02 -8.44 -5.99
N LEU A 37 9.24 -8.63 -6.50
CA LEU A 37 10.46 -8.45 -5.72
C LEU A 37 10.67 -6.99 -5.29
N GLN A 38 10.36 -6.03 -6.15
CA GLN A 38 10.42 -4.60 -5.82
C GLN A 38 9.44 -4.25 -4.69
N GLU A 39 8.19 -4.74 -4.76
CA GLU A 39 7.20 -4.54 -3.70
C GLU A 39 7.59 -5.22 -2.37
N ARG A 40 8.35 -6.32 -2.44
CA ARG A 40 8.94 -6.99 -1.27
C ARG A 40 9.97 -6.11 -0.56
N VAL A 41 10.90 -5.54 -1.33
CA VAL A 41 11.91 -4.61 -0.80
C VAL A 41 11.23 -3.38 -0.20
N ALA A 42 10.22 -2.84 -0.88
CA ALA A 42 9.43 -1.73 -0.38
C ALA A 42 8.70 -2.08 0.94
N GLU A 43 8.24 -3.33 1.12
CA GLU A 43 7.61 -3.76 2.38
C GLU A 43 8.62 -3.74 3.52
N ASP A 44 9.82 -4.30 3.30
CA ASP A 44 10.88 -4.34 4.31
C ASP A 44 11.32 -2.92 4.71
N GLU A 45 11.46 -2.01 3.74
CA GLU A 45 11.75 -0.58 3.99
C GLU A 45 10.62 0.10 4.78
N ALA A 46 9.36 -0.15 4.43
CA ALA A 46 8.21 0.41 5.13
C ALA A 46 8.09 -0.12 6.58
N VAL A 47 8.42 -1.40 6.81
CA VAL A 47 8.50 -1.99 8.16
C VAL A 47 9.61 -1.32 8.97
N ALA A 48 10.80 -1.13 8.38
CA ALA A 48 11.92 -0.45 9.05
C ALA A 48 11.57 1.01 9.41
N ALA A 49 10.90 1.73 8.50
CA ALA A 49 10.43 3.09 8.74
C ALA A 49 9.39 3.15 9.87
N LEU A 50 8.45 2.20 9.93
CA LEU A 50 7.46 2.12 11.01
C LEU A 50 8.13 1.82 12.37
N ASP A 51 9.12 0.93 12.40
CA ASP A 51 9.85 0.62 13.63
C ASP A 51 10.63 1.86 14.14
N ALA A 52 11.32 2.58 13.24
CA ALA A 52 12.00 3.82 13.58
C ALA A 52 11.02 4.87 14.13
N ALA A 53 9.89 5.11 13.46
CA ALA A 53 8.87 6.05 13.91
C ALA A 53 8.25 5.66 15.27
N THR A 54 8.13 4.36 15.53
CA THR A 54 7.62 3.84 16.81
C THR A 54 8.61 4.07 17.94
N LYS A 55 9.90 3.83 17.70
CA LYS A 55 10.98 4.12 18.66
C LYS A 55 11.04 5.62 19.00
N ASP A 56 10.92 6.48 18.00
CA ASP A 56 10.90 7.93 18.18
C ASP A 56 9.68 8.40 18.99
N LEU A 57 8.51 7.83 18.71
CA LEU A 57 7.30 8.11 19.48
C LEU A 57 7.46 7.69 20.95
N HIS A 58 8.02 6.51 21.21
CA HIS A 58 8.30 6.03 22.56
C HIS A 58 9.26 6.96 23.32
N ALA A 59 10.30 7.48 22.67
CA ALA A 59 11.18 8.48 23.26
C ALA A 59 10.41 9.77 23.63
N SER A 60 9.55 10.23 22.73
CA SER A 60 8.71 11.42 22.97
C SER A 60 7.74 11.27 24.12
N VAL A 61 7.14 10.08 24.29
CA VAL A 61 6.26 9.78 25.43
C VAL A 61 7.01 9.94 26.75
N ARG A 62 8.28 9.50 26.82
CA ARG A 62 9.10 9.68 28.03
C ARG A 62 9.38 11.16 28.31
N GLU A 63 9.71 11.93 27.29
CA GLU A 63 9.95 13.38 27.40
C GLU A 63 8.69 14.13 27.84
N ARG A 64 7.54 13.80 27.26
CA ARG A 64 6.24 14.35 27.66
C ARG A 64 5.92 14.02 29.11
N ASN A 65 6.06 12.76 29.53
CA ASN A 65 5.80 12.36 30.91
C ASN A 65 6.72 13.08 31.90
N ALA A 66 8.00 13.27 31.56
CA ALA A 66 8.93 14.04 32.37
C ALA A 66 8.55 15.52 32.44
N ALA A 67 8.11 16.12 31.33
CA ALA A 67 7.64 17.50 31.30
C ALA A 67 6.33 17.68 32.11
N GLU A 68 5.42 16.72 32.03
CA GLU A 68 4.16 16.69 32.80
C GLU A 68 4.44 16.53 34.29
N GLN A 69 5.40 15.69 34.68
CA GLN A 69 5.85 15.59 36.07
C GLN A 69 6.45 16.91 36.57
N ALA A 70 7.33 17.55 35.79
CA ALA A 70 7.88 18.86 36.14
C ALA A 70 6.79 19.95 36.25
N LEU A 71 5.75 19.86 35.42
CA LEU A 71 4.59 20.74 35.50
C LEU A 71 3.80 20.51 36.79
N ASN A 72 3.54 19.25 37.16
CA ASN A 72 2.86 18.90 38.41
C ASN A 72 3.67 19.30 39.65
N GLU A 73 5.00 19.27 39.59
CA GLU A 73 5.87 19.78 40.65
C GLU A 73 5.84 21.31 40.75
N ALA A 74 5.70 22.01 39.61
CA ALA A 74 5.60 23.46 39.56
C ALA A 74 4.18 23.97 39.93
N TYR A 75 3.16 23.17 39.62
CA TYR A 75 1.75 23.37 39.92
C TYR A 75 1.23 22.16 40.68
N PRO A 76 1.58 22.01 41.97
CA PRO A 76 1.03 20.94 42.77
C PRO A 76 -0.50 21.02 42.71
N PRO A 77 -1.19 19.88 42.48
CA PRO A 77 -2.63 19.88 42.48
C PRO A 77 -3.09 20.40 43.84
N GLN A 78 -3.84 21.52 43.83
CA GLN A 78 -4.48 21.99 45.05
C GLN A 78 -5.34 20.84 45.57
N THR A 79 -5.02 20.35 46.77
CA THR A 79 -5.81 19.26 47.35
C THR A 79 -7.26 19.74 47.48
N ALA A 80 -8.23 18.82 47.42
CA ALA A 80 -9.64 19.18 47.61
C ALA A 80 -9.87 19.95 48.93
N LEU A 81 -9.00 19.73 49.93
CA LEU A 81 -8.98 20.47 51.18
C LEU A 81 -8.48 21.93 50.99
N GLU A 82 -7.38 22.15 50.27
CA GLU A 82 -6.87 23.49 49.97
C GLU A 82 -7.85 24.32 49.14
N ALA A 83 -8.51 23.71 48.15
CA ALA A 83 -9.55 24.36 47.38
C ALA A 83 -10.77 24.74 48.26
N ARG A 84 -11.15 23.85 49.20
CA ARG A 84 -12.23 24.13 50.17
C ARG A 84 -11.85 25.24 51.14
N LEU A 85 -10.63 25.24 51.67
CA LEU A 85 -10.14 26.29 52.57
C LEU A 85 -10.03 27.64 51.85
N ALA A 86 -9.57 27.65 50.59
CA ALA A 86 -9.55 28.85 49.76
C ALA A 86 -10.97 29.35 49.46
N ALA A 87 -11.94 28.47 49.21
CA ALA A 87 -13.34 28.82 49.00
C ALA A 87 -13.99 29.41 50.26
N ILE A 88 -13.73 28.83 51.43
CA ILE A 88 -14.19 29.36 52.73
C ILE A 88 -13.58 30.74 52.98
N ALA A 89 -12.27 30.90 52.79
CA ALA A 89 -11.59 32.18 52.95
C ALA A 89 -12.10 33.24 51.96
N ALA A 90 -12.42 32.86 50.73
CA ALA A 90 -13.03 33.73 49.73
C ALA A 90 -14.44 34.16 50.13
N TYR A 91 -15.27 33.23 50.61
CA TYR A 91 -16.61 33.51 51.13
C TYR A 91 -16.56 34.47 52.33
N ASP A 92 -15.65 34.24 53.27
CA ASP A 92 -15.44 35.12 54.43
C ASP A 92 -14.93 36.51 54.04
N ALA A 93 -14.04 36.60 53.04
CA ALA A 93 -13.56 37.89 52.53
C ALA A 93 -14.71 38.72 51.94
N VAL A 94 -15.57 38.10 51.13
CA VAL A 94 -16.79 38.73 50.57
C VAL A 94 -17.75 39.15 51.69
N ARG A 95 -18.00 38.27 52.67
CA ARG A 95 -18.89 38.58 53.80
C ARG A 95 -18.41 39.76 54.65
N LEU A 96 -17.09 39.91 54.79
CA LEU A 96 -16.46 40.96 55.59
C LEU A 96 -16.17 42.25 54.80
N GLY A 97 -16.57 42.34 53.52
CA GLY A 97 -16.29 43.49 52.67
C GLY A 97 -14.80 43.68 52.37
N LYS A 98 -13.98 42.63 52.51
CA LYS A 98 -12.55 42.64 52.20
C LYS A 98 -12.35 42.25 50.74
N GLU A 99 -11.40 42.89 50.07
CA GLU A 99 -11.03 42.50 48.71
C GLU A 99 -10.60 41.03 48.69
N LEU A 100 -11.13 40.27 47.72
CA LEU A 100 -10.70 38.92 47.45
C LEU A 100 -9.19 38.92 47.13
N PRO A 101 -8.41 37.99 47.71
CA PRO A 101 -7.00 37.89 47.38
C PRO A 101 -6.87 37.60 45.88
N LYS A 102 -6.21 38.51 45.16
CA LYS A 102 -5.93 38.33 43.73
C LYS A 102 -5.06 37.07 43.56
N PRO A 103 -5.33 36.22 42.56
CA PRO A 103 -4.49 35.07 42.28
C PRO A 103 -3.06 35.54 42.04
N LYS A 104 -2.09 34.87 42.69
CA LYS A 104 -0.68 35.20 42.51
C LYS A 104 -0.29 34.94 41.04
N PRO A 105 0.45 35.84 40.38
CA PRO A 105 0.94 35.59 39.04
C PRO A 105 1.84 34.36 39.03
N PRO A 106 1.87 33.60 37.93
CA PRO A 106 2.70 32.41 37.82
C PRO A 106 4.17 32.78 37.94
N THR A 107 4.93 31.95 38.64
CA THR A 107 6.38 32.13 38.80
C THR A 107 7.12 31.85 37.48
N LYS A 108 8.35 32.36 37.34
CA LYS A 108 9.21 32.02 36.18
C LYS A 108 9.39 30.50 36.01
N LYS A 109 9.50 29.76 37.11
CA LYS A 109 9.61 28.29 37.12
C LYS A 109 8.34 27.63 36.56
N GLN A 110 7.18 28.13 36.95
CA GLN A 110 5.87 27.68 36.47
C GLN A 110 5.66 27.96 34.98
N LEU A 111 6.03 29.15 34.50
CA LEU A 111 5.97 29.49 33.08
C LEU A 111 6.89 28.58 32.24
N ALA A 112 8.14 28.40 32.67
CA ALA A 112 9.09 27.53 31.96
C ALA A 112 8.65 26.05 31.94
N ALA A 113 8.05 25.55 33.04
CA ALA A 113 7.50 24.20 33.08
C ALA A 113 6.32 24.04 32.13
N LYS A 114 5.45 25.06 32.03
CA LYS A 114 4.32 25.09 31.10
C LYS A 114 4.79 25.10 29.64
N GLU A 115 5.71 25.98 29.28
CA GLU A 115 6.29 26.06 27.93
C GLU A 115 6.94 24.72 27.53
N ARG A 116 7.68 24.08 28.46
CA ARG A 116 8.30 22.77 28.21
C ARG A 116 7.26 21.67 28.00
N ALA A 117 6.16 21.68 28.76
CA ALA A 117 5.08 20.71 28.60
C ALA A 117 4.34 20.89 27.27
N GLU A 118 4.05 22.13 26.88
CA GLU A 118 3.43 22.47 25.60
C GLU A 118 4.32 22.04 24.41
N GLN A 119 5.63 22.30 24.51
CA GLN A 119 6.59 21.88 23.50
C GLN A 119 6.67 20.35 23.38
N ALA A 120 6.78 19.64 24.52
CA ALA A 120 6.82 18.19 24.53
C ALA A 120 5.52 17.55 23.99
N GLU A 121 4.37 18.17 24.26
CA GLU A 121 3.09 17.73 23.69
C GLU A 121 3.04 17.95 22.17
N SER A 122 3.49 19.11 21.69
CA SER A 122 3.59 19.41 20.25
C SER A 122 4.49 18.40 19.52
N ASP A 123 5.66 18.11 20.08
CA ASP A 123 6.61 17.15 19.52
C ASP A 123 6.05 15.72 19.54
N TRP A 124 5.35 15.32 20.61
CA TRP A 124 4.62 14.05 20.66
C TRP A 124 3.55 13.95 19.57
N ARG A 125 2.72 14.98 19.37
CA ARG A 125 1.70 15.01 18.30
C ARG A 125 2.33 14.87 16.92
N ARG A 126 3.45 15.55 16.67
CA ARG A 126 4.18 15.46 15.41
C ARG A 126 4.71 14.04 15.16
N LYS A 127 5.35 13.43 16.16
CA LYS A 127 5.87 12.05 16.07
C LYS A 127 4.75 11.03 15.91
N LEU A 128 3.61 11.22 16.58
CA LEU A 128 2.41 10.40 16.41
C LEU A 128 1.90 10.44 14.96
N SER A 129 1.80 11.64 14.38
CA SER A 129 1.38 11.79 12.97
C SER A 129 2.35 11.11 12.00
N THR A 130 3.65 11.13 12.30
CA THR A 130 4.68 10.49 11.49
C THR A 130 4.54 8.97 11.52
N LYS A 131 4.32 8.39 12.71
CA LYS A 131 4.04 6.96 12.88
C LYS A 131 2.77 6.54 12.15
N GLN A 132 1.70 7.35 12.21
CA GLN A 132 0.46 7.07 11.47
C GLN A 132 0.67 7.03 9.95
N ARG A 133 1.42 7.98 9.39
CA ARG A 133 1.78 7.97 7.96
C ARG A 133 2.60 6.75 7.57
N ALA A 134 3.54 6.32 8.43
CA ALA A 134 4.32 5.10 8.19
C ALA A 134 3.44 3.84 8.19
N GLU A 135 2.44 3.76 9.07
CA GLU A 135 1.45 2.67 9.07
C GLU A 135 0.60 2.65 7.80
N GLU A 136 0.17 3.83 7.33
CA GLU A 136 -0.59 3.96 6.08
C GLU A 136 0.25 3.53 4.87
N ALA A 137 1.51 3.97 4.80
CA ALA A 137 2.44 3.55 3.76
C ALA A 137 2.64 2.03 3.76
N LEU A 138 2.87 1.42 4.92
CA LEU A 138 3.01 -0.04 5.03
C LEU A 138 1.73 -0.78 4.60
N ARG A 139 0.55 -0.26 4.93
CA ARG A 139 -0.71 -0.85 4.45
C ARG A 139 -0.83 -0.78 2.94
N GLU A 140 -0.43 0.31 2.32
CA GLU A 140 -0.48 0.48 0.87
C GLU A 140 0.51 -0.46 0.17
N VAL A 141 1.76 -0.52 0.63
CA VAL A 141 2.76 -1.46 0.10
C VAL A 141 2.27 -2.90 0.22
N ARG A 142 1.64 -3.29 1.34
CA ARG A 142 1.06 -4.63 1.49
C ARG A 142 -0.08 -4.92 0.51
N ARG A 143 -0.87 -3.91 0.11
CA ARG A 143 -1.88 -4.07 -0.94
C ARG A 143 -1.22 -4.27 -2.29
N ASN A 144 -0.20 -3.48 -2.59
CA ASN A 144 0.55 -3.58 -3.85
C ASN A 144 1.28 -4.92 -3.94
N LEU A 145 1.95 -5.35 -2.89
CA LEU A 145 2.58 -6.67 -2.81
C LEU A 145 1.57 -7.80 -3.03
N LYS A 146 0.38 -7.71 -2.43
CA LYS A 146 -0.69 -8.67 -2.67
C LYS A 146 -1.16 -8.66 -4.13
N ALA A 147 -1.27 -7.50 -4.76
CA ALA A 147 -1.63 -7.37 -6.16
C ALA A 147 -0.54 -7.94 -7.10
N ALA A 148 0.74 -7.63 -6.82
CA ALA A 148 1.89 -8.15 -7.56
C ALA A 148 2.01 -9.68 -7.40
N PHE A 149 1.80 -10.19 -6.18
CA PHE A 149 1.72 -11.62 -5.91
C PHE A 149 0.63 -12.28 -6.77
N LEU A 150 -0.57 -11.69 -6.83
CA LEU A 150 -1.66 -12.26 -7.62
C LEU A 150 -1.27 -12.33 -9.10
N ARG A 151 -0.63 -11.29 -9.65
CA ARG A 151 -0.11 -11.32 -11.03
C ARG A 151 0.92 -12.42 -11.27
N CYS A 152 1.70 -12.79 -10.26
CA CYS A 152 2.68 -13.88 -10.37
C CYS A 152 2.05 -15.28 -10.23
N VAL A 153 0.92 -15.41 -9.53
CA VAL A 153 0.33 -16.71 -9.14
C VAL A 153 -0.89 -17.06 -9.97
N THR A 154 -1.68 -16.08 -10.41
CA THR A 154 -2.71 -16.31 -11.40
C THR A 154 -2.00 -16.31 -12.75
N PRO A 155 -1.80 -17.48 -13.41
CA PRO A 155 -1.58 -17.42 -14.83
C PRO A 155 -2.79 -16.66 -15.37
N VAL A 156 -2.57 -15.53 -16.04
CA VAL A 156 -3.58 -15.05 -16.98
C VAL A 156 -3.69 -16.19 -17.97
N SER A 157 -4.65 -17.08 -17.74
CA SER A 157 -4.87 -18.20 -18.63
C SER A 157 -4.96 -17.58 -20.02
N ALA A 158 -4.29 -18.15 -21.02
CA ALA A 158 -4.38 -17.64 -22.39
C ALA A 158 -5.85 -17.44 -22.83
N ASP A 159 -6.79 -18.10 -22.14
CA ASP A 159 -8.24 -17.93 -22.23
C ASP A 159 -8.80 -16.59 -21.70
N GLU A 160 -8.25 -15.98 -20.65
CA GLU A 160 -8.68 -14.65 -20.18
C GLU A 160 -8.18 -13.54 -21.10
N ALA A 161 -6.92 -13.61 -21.55
CA ALA A 161 -6.39 -12.71 -22.58
C ALA A 161 -7.14 -12.87 -23.92
N ARG A 162 -7.51 -14.11 -24.30
CA ARG A 162 -8.38 -14.37 -25.46
C ARG A 162 -9.80 -13.85 -25.27
N ARG A 163 -10.39 -13.95 -24.07
CA ARG A 163 -11.73 -13.42 -23.78
C ARG A 163 -11.74 -11.90 -23.85
N GLU A 164 -10.71 -11.23 -23.35
CA GLU A 164 -10.59 -9.78 -23.43
C GLU A 164 -10.35 -9.32 -24.88
N HIS A 165 -9.50 -10.00 -25.63
CA HIS A 165 -9.32 -9.78 -27.07
C HIS A 165 -10.61 -10.01 -27.87
N LEU A 166 -11.37 -11.07 -27.58
CA LEU A 166 -12.68 -11.34 -28.20
C LEU A 166 -13.71 -10.27 -27.82
N ARG A 167 -13.69 -9.77 -26.58
CA ARG A 167 -14.56 -8.70 -26.11
C ARG A 167 -14.27 -7.39 -26.86
N LEU A 168 -13.00 -6.98 -26.94
CA LEU A 168 -12.56 -5.79 -27.69
C LEU A 168 -12.83 -5.93 -29.20
N SER A 169 -12.65 -7.13 -29.78
CA SER A 169 -12.98 -7.41 -31.18
C SER A 169 -14.50 -7.39 -31.45
N SER A 170 -15.32 -7.82 -30.48
CA SER A 170 -16.78 -7.74 -30.56
C SER A 170 -17.31 -6.32 -30.42
N GLU A 171 -16.67 -5.49 -29.59
CA GLU A 171 -16.97 -4.06 -29.46
C GLU A 171 -16.56 -3.28 -30.72
N HIS A 172 -15.44 -3.62 -31.37
CA HIS A 172 -15.06 -3.07 -32.67
C HIS A 172 -16.01 -3.46 -33.81
N LYS A 173 -16.57 -4.67 -33.79
CA LYS A 173 -17.62 -5.08 -34.74
C LYS A 173 -18.98 -4.40 -34.47
N ALA A 174 -19.33 -4.18 -33.21
CA ALA A 174 -20.54 -3.48 -32.81
C ALA A 174 -20.50 -1.97 -33.11
N ALA A 175 -19.29 -1.38 -33.14
CA ALA A 175 -19.07 0.03 -33.46
C ALA A 175 -19.14 0.37 -34.96
N GLY A 176 -19.44 -0.60 -35.85
CA GLY A 176 -19.73 -0.32 -37.26
C GLY A 176 -18.56 0.22 -38.09
N ASN A 177 -17.32 0.17 -37.59
CA ASN A 177 -16.15 0.57 -38.38
C ASN A 177 -15.73 -0.58 -39.30
N VAL A 178 -16.27 -0.56 -40.51
CA VAL A 178 -15.75 -1.33 -41.65
C VAL A 178 -14.36 -0.81 -41.98
N VAL A 179 -13.34 -1.41 -41.38
CA VAL A 179 -11.97 -1.29 -41.91
C VAL A 179 -11.97 -2.03 -43.24
N LYS A 180 -12.08 -1.28 -44.34
CA LYS A 180 -11.80 -1.82 -45.68
C LYS A 180 -10.37 -2.37 -45.65
N PRO A 181 -10.13 -3.61 -46.13
CA PRO A 181 -8.78 -4.12 -46.23
C PRO A 181 -7.99 -3.19 -47.15
N THR A 182 -6.92 -2.62 -46.61
CA THR A 182 -5.94 -1.85 -47.37
C THR A 182 -5.24 -2.82 -48.34
N PRO A 183 -5.07 -2.48 -49.62
CA PRO A 183 -4.38 -3.37 -50.55
C PRO A 183 -2.94 -3.61 -50.06
N GLU A 184 -2.58 -4.89 -49.94
CA GLU A 184 -1.27 -5.36 -49.49
C GLU A 184 -0.14 -4.72 -50.34
N ALA A 185 0.90 -4.25 -49.65
CA ALA A 185 2.16 -3.91 -50.28
C ALA A 185 2.74 -5.17 -50.98
N PRO A 186 3.45 -5.03 -52.12
CA PRO A 186 4.01 -6.18 -52.81
C PRO A 186 5.01 -6.92 -51.91
N LEU A 187 4.73 -8.21 -51.70
CA LEU A 187 5.56 -9.13 -50.92
C LEU A 187 7.00 -9.19 -51.48
N SER A 188 7.97 -9.30 -50.56
CA SER A 188 9.38 -9.44 -50.92
C SER A 188 9.62 -10.73 -51.73
N PRO A 189 10.64 -10.78 -52.61
CA PRO A 189 10.97 -11.98 -53.39
C PRO A 189 11.19 -13.26 -52.56
N ILE A 190 11.53 -13.10 -51.28
CA ILE A 190 11.82 -14.20 -50.34
C ILE A 190 10.51 -14.92 -49.93
N ASP A 191 9.41 -14.18 -49.75
CA ASP A 191 8.11 -14.75 -49.38
C ASP A 191 7.40 -15.46 -50.55
N ARG A 192 7.77 -15.12 -51.79
CA ARG A 192 7.31 -15.81 -53.00
C ARG A 192 7.97 -17.18 -53.17
N ALA A 193 9.23 -17.33 -52.76
CA ALA A 193 9.97 -18.59 -52.86
C ALA A 193 9.45 -19.65 -51.86
N LEU A 194 9.08 -19.25 -50.65
CA LEU A 194 8.62 -20.17 -49.60
C LEU A 194 7.21 -20.72 -49.85
N ARG A 195 6.35 -20.01 -50.61
CA ARG A 195 5.01 -20.49 -50.98
C ARG A 195 4.97 -21.47 -52.14
N GLY A 196 6.06 -21.58 -52.93
CA GLY A 196 6.16 -22.45 -54.10
C GLY A 196 6.47 -23.92 -53.80
N ALA A 197 6.92 -24.25 -52.58
CA ALA A 197 7.49 -25.57 -52.27
C ALA A 197 6.55 -26.53 -51.51
N GLY A 198 5.27 -26.19 -51.28
CA GLY A 198 4.47 -26.89 -50.25
C GLY A 198 3.03 -27.28 -50.60
N ARG A 199 2.60 -27.35 -51.87
CA ARG A 199 1.25 -27.82 -52.21
C ARG A 199 1.21 -28.74 -53.44
N GLN A 200 1.53 -30.00 -53.21
CA GLN A 200 0.98 -31.10 -54.00
C GLN A 200 0.22 -32.05 -53.07
N THR A 201 -0.87 -32.60 -53.63
CA THR A 201 -1.74 -33.69 -53.17
C THR A 201 -2.91 -33.34 -52.23
N SER A 202 -4.04 -33.02 -52.84
CA SER A 202 -5.23 -33.89 -52.77
C SER A 202 -6.22 -33.46 -53.85
N ILE A 203 -6.33 -34.30 -54.88
CA ILE A 203 -7.30 -34.18 -55.97
C ILE A 203 -8.64 -34.73 -55.49
N GLU A 204 -9.69 -34.06 -55.96
CA GLU A 204 -11.11 -34.33 -55.77
C GLU A 204 -11.54 -35.78 -56.05
N TYR A 205 -12.46 -36.29 -55.23
CA TYR A 205 -13.53 -37.16 -55.73
C TYR A 205 -14.87 -36.59 -55.26
N GLY A 206 -15.61 -36.03 -56.22
CA GLY A 206 -16.99 -35.65 -56.02
C GLY A 206 -17.91 -36.88 -55.97
N THR A 207 -19.05 -36.72 -55.29
CA THR A 207 -20.41 -36.77 -55.86
C THR A 207 -21.44 -37.41 -54.91
N LYS A 208 -22.60 -36.74 -54.88
CA LYS A 208 -23.96 -37.24 -54.63
C LYS A 208 -24.44 -37.44 -53.19
N ARG A 209 -25.32 -36.49 -52.81
CA ARG A 209 -26.44 -36.65 -51.87
C ARG A 209 -27.30 -37.87 -52.23
N PRO A 210 -27.96 -38.48 -51.24
CA PRO A 210 -29.32 -38.99 -51.40
C PRO A 210 -30.33 -38.05 -50.72
N ARG A 211 -31.43 -37.78 -51.43
CA ARG A 211 -32.71 -37.33 -50.88
C ARG A 211 -33.63 -38.56 -50.77
N TYR A 212 -34.63 -38.43 -49.90
CA TYR A 212 -35.86 -39.20 -49.73
C TYR A 212 -35.69 -40.53 -48.95
N ALA A 213 -36.61 -40.93 -48.07
CA ALA A 213 -38.04 -40.60 -47.98
C ALA A 213 -38.48 -40.25 -46.55
#